data_AF-A0A317CTN1-F1
#
_entry.id   AF-A0A317CTN1-F1
#
_cell.length_a   1.000
_cell.length_b   1.000
_cell.length_c   1.000
_cell.angle_alpha   90.00
_cell.angle_beta   90.00
_cell.angle_gamma   90.00
#
_symmetry.space_group_name_H-M   'P 1'
#
loop_
_entity.id
_entity.type
_entity.pdbx_description
1 polymer ?
#
loop_
_entity_poly.entity_id
_entity_poly.type
_entity_poly.pdbx_seq_one_letter_code
_entity_poly.pdbx_strand_id
1 'polypeptide(L)'
;MEHNEIIEHLRSMAKSGQQPSELLKFMTVELGMTDQVDIMQLFSAAMKVTLGEVTAIAAWWHEGERELTDNDIDAYMGPIVAEFAAA
;
A
#
# COMPACT_ATOMS: atom_id res chain seq x y z
N MET A 1 1.73 -13.36 9.68
CA MET A 1 1.35 -13.74 8.31
C MET A 1 2.61 -13.88 7.51
N GLU A 2 2.70 -14.91 6.68
CA GLU A 2 3.80 -15.06 5.72
C GLU A 2 3.65 -14.02 4.59
N HIS A 3 4.75 -13.66 3.91
CA HIS A 3 4.71 -12.64 2.83
C HIS A 3 3.64 -12.88 1.77
N ASN A 4 3.46 -14.13 1.33
CA ASN A 4 2.44 -14.47 0.34
C ASN A 4 1.01 -14.25 0.85
N GLU A 5 0.77 -14.48 2.15
CA GLU A 5 -0.54 -14.24 2.75
C GLU A 5 -0.84 -12.75 2.83
N ILE A 6 0.16 -11.93 3.15
CA ILE A 6 0.04 -10.46 3.18
C ILE A 6 -0.29 -9.95 1.78
N ILE A 7 0.43 -10.44 0.77
CA ILE A 7 0.19 -10.11 -0.65
C ILE A 7 -1.25 -10.42 -1.05
N GLU A 8 -1.73 -11.65 -0.79
CA GLU A 8 -3.11 -12.02 -1.15
C GLU A 8 -4.16 -11.22 -0.36
N HIS A 9 -3.87 -10.87 0.90
CA HIS A 9 -4.77 -10.02 1.69
C HIS A 9 -4.86 -8.60 1.10
N LEU A 10 -3.74 -7.97 0.78
CA LEU A 10 -3.70 -6.66 0.12
C LEU A 10 -4.46 -6.66 -1.21
N ARG A 11 -4.33 -7.75 -1.99
CA ARG A 11 -5.08 -7.92 -3.24
C ARG A 11 -6.59 -8.01 -2.99
N SER A 12 -7.00 -8.74 -1.96
CA SER A 12 -8.40 -8.82 -1.55
C SER A 12 -8.96 -7.46 -1.11
N MET A 13 -8.17 -6.69 -0.34
CA MET A 13 -8.51 -5.32 0.07
C MET A 13 -8.72 -4.40 -1.14
N ALA A 14 -7.78 -4.40 -2.08
CA ALA A 14 -7.88 -3.65 -3.34
C ALA A 14 -9.15 -4.01 -4.14
N LYS A 15 -9.40 -5.32 -4.33
CA LYS A 15 -10.61 -5.81 -5.05
C LYS A 15 -11.91 -5.50 -4.32
N SER A 16 -11.87 -5.24 -3.01
CA SER A 16 -13.01 -4.82 -2.21
C SER A 16 -13.23 -3.30 -2.25
N GLY A 17 -12.41 -2.55 -2.99
CA GLY A 17 -12.54 -1.11 -3.19
C GLY A 17 -11.87 -0.25 -2.10
N GLN A 18 -11.03 -0.85 -1.26
CA GLN A 18 -10.28 -0.10 -0.25
C GLN A 18 -9.20 0.78 -0.87
N GLN A 19 -8.96 1.92 -0.23
CA GLN A 19 -8.00 2.93 -0.68
C GLN A 19 -6.56 2.55 -0.31
N PRO A 20 -5.55 3.07 -1.05
CA PRO A 20 -4.14 2.83 -0.74
C PRO A 20 -3.75 3.04 0.73
N SER A 21 -4.24 4.11 1.36
CA SER A 21 -4.00 4.44 2.76
C SER A 21 -4.52 3.36 3.72
N GLU A 22 -5.64 2.71 3.40
CA GLU A 22 -6.18 1.58 4.18
C GLU A 22 -5.29 0.33 4.04
N LEU A 23 -4.82 0.03 2.82
CA LEU A 23 -3.86 -1.05 2.57
C LEU A 23 -2.54 -0.82 3.32
N LEU A 24 -2.04 0.41 3.33
CA LEU A 24 -0.83 0.77 4.05
C LEU A 24 -1.03 0.69 5.57
N LYS A 25 -2.16 1.15 6.10
CA LYS A 25 -2.49 1.04 7.52
C LYS A 25 -2.62 -0.41 8.00
N PHE A 26 -3.13 -1.31 7.16
CA PHE A 26 -3.09 -2.74 7.49
C PHE A 26 -1.65 -3.21 7.75
N MET A 27 -0.70 -2.86 6.88
CA MET A 27 0.71 -3.22 7.08
C MET A 27 1.34 -2.50 8.29
N THR A 28 1.16 -1.19 8.42
CA THR A 28 1.87 -0.42 9.45
C THR A 28 1.25 -0.55 10.84
N VAL A 29 -0.08 -0.55 10.94
CA VAL A 29 -0.82 -0.53 12.20
C VAL A 29 -1.17 -1.94 12.64
N GLU A 30 -1.79 -2.74 11.77
CA GLU A 30 -2.28 -4.07 12.17
C GLU A 30 -1.15 -5.10 12.23
N LEU A 31 -0.25 -5.09 11.24
CA LEU A 31 0.92 -5.96 11.22
C LEU A 31 2.14 -5.37 11.94
N GLY A 32 2.09 -4.10 12.35
CA GLY A 32 3.17 -3.43 13.07
C GLY A 32 4.45 -3.24 12.23
N MET A 33 4.35 -3.21 10.90
CA MET A 33 5.50 -3.04 10.03
C MET A 33 6.04 -1.61 10.08
N THR A 34 7.34 -1.47 10.28
CA THR A 34 8.01 -0.16 10.36
C THR A 34 9.03 0.09 9.26
N ASP A 35 9.47 -0.96 8.57
CA ASP A 35 10.43 -0.82 7.47
C ASP A 35 9.72 -0.40 6.19
N GLN A 36 10.00 0.83 5.75
CA GLN A 36 9.42 1.41 4.54
C GLN A 36 9.80 0.65 3.27
N VAL A 37 11.01 0.08 3.20
CA VAL A 37 11.43 -0.68 2.03
C VAL A 37 10.62 -1.97 1.93
N ASP A 38 10.41 -2.67 3.04
CA ASP A 38 9.60 -3.90 3.06
C ASP A 38 8.14 -3.62 2.71
N ILE A 39 7.58 -2.53 3.24
CA ILE A 39 6.21 -2.08 2.91
C ILE A 39 6.09 -1.81 1.40
N MET A 40 7.04 -1.07 0.82
CA MET A 40 7.06 -0.80 -0.62
C MET A 40 7.21 -2.07 -1.45
N GLN A 41 8.05 -3.01 -1.03
CA GLN A 41 8.21 -4.29 -1.71
C GLN A 41 6.92 -5.11 -1.71
N LEU A 42 6.26 -5.24 -0.55
CA LEU A 42 4.98 -5.94 -0.44
C LEU A 42 3.88 -5.28 -1.27
N PHE A 43 3.77 -3.96 -1.21
CA PHE A 43 2.77 -3.23 -1.98
C PHE A 43 3.01 -3.42 -3.49
N SER A 44 4.25 -3.27 -3.96
CA SER A 44 4.61 -3.46 -5.37
C SER A 44 4.30 -4.88 -5.85
N ALA A 45 4.64 -5.90 -5.06
CA ALA A 45 4.33 -7.30 -5.36
C ALA A 45 2.82 -7.58 -5.36
N ALA A 46 2.07 -7.00 -4.42
CA ALA A 46 0.63 -7.12 -4.35
C ALA A 46 -0.04 -6.55 -5.61
N MET A 47 0.31 -5.32 -5.99
CA MET A 47 -0.29 -4.62 -7.13
C MET A 47 0.30 -5.01 -8.50
N LYS A 48 1.32 -5.89 -8.52
CA LYS A 48 2.05 -6.32 -9.73
C LYS A 48 2.69 -5.16 -10.50
N VAL A 49 3.26 -4.22 -9.76
CA VAL A 49 3.98 -3.05 -10.30
C VAL A 49 5.44 -3.07 -9.87
N THR A 50 6.25 -2.19 -10.45
CA THR A 50 7.65 -2.03 -10.07
C THR A 50 7.80 -1.21 -8.79
N LEU A 51 8.95 -1.36 -8.12
CA LEU A 51 9.25 -0.57 -6.92
C LEU A 51 9.29 0.95 -7.20
N GLY A 52 9.64 1.36 -8.43
CA GLY A 52 9.69 2.77 -8.83
C GLY A 52 8.32 3.44 -8.84
N GLU A 53 7.26 2.69 -9.14
CA GLU A 53 5.89 3.18 -9.22
C GLU A 53 5.26 3.44 -7.84
N VAL A 54 5.84 2.87 -6.77
CA VAL A 54 5.31 2.96 -5.41
C VAL A 54 6.17 3.81 -4.48
N THR A 55 7.10 4.59 -5.05
CA THR A 55 8.05 5.44 -4.30
C THR A 55 7.38 6.51 -3.44
N ALA A 56 6.17 6.94 -3.78
CA ALA A 56 5.38 7.88 -2.98
C ALA A 56 5.08 7.36 -1.56
N ILE A 57 5.03 6.04 -1.35
CA ILE A 57 4.82 5.43 -0.02
C ILE A 57 5.91 5.88 0.97
N ALA A 58 7.15 6.10 0.50
CA ALA A 58 8.24 6.57 1.35
C ALA A 58 7.98 7.97 1.93
N ALA A 59 7.08 8.77 1.34
CA ALA A 59 6.71 10.09 1.84
C ALA A 59 5.44 10.07 2.72
N TRP A 60 4.87 8.90 3.02
CA TRP A 60 3.65 8.74 3.83
C TRP A 60 3.92 8.00 5.14
N TRP A 61 3.17 8.33 6.19
CA TRP A 61 3.13 7.57 7.46
C TRP A 61 1.76 7.68 8.13
N HIS A 62 1.31 6.63 8.80
CA HIS A 62 -0.07 6.52 9.34
C HIS A 62 -0.42 7.54 10.43
N GLU A 63 0.58 8.10 11.13
CA GLU A 63 0.39 9.16 12.14
C GLU A 63 0.35 10.57 11.53
N GLY A 64 0.51 10.69 10.21
CA GLY A 64 0.52 11.98 9.52
C GLY A 64 1.81 12.80 9.76
N GLU A 65 2.87 12.17 10.25
CA GLU A 65 4.14 12.84 10.56
C GLU A 65 5.02 13.13 9.33
N ARG A 66 4.64 12.63 8.15
CA ARG A 66 5.38 12.81 6.88
C ARG A 66 4.70 13.77 5.92
N GLU A 67 5.31 13.93 4.75
CA GLU A 67 4.90 14.90 3.72
C GLU A 67 3.53 14.60 3.10
N LEU A 68 3.17 13.32 3.00
CA LEU A 68 1.89 12.90 2.42
C LEU A 68 0.90 12.50 3.51
N THR A 69 -0.31 13.06 3.41
CA THR A 69 -1.49 12.62 4.16
C THR A 69 -2.14 11.40 3.49
N ASP A 70 -3.13 10.79 4.15
CA ASP A 70 -3.96 9.74 3.53
C ASP A 70 -4.56 10.18 2.21
N ASN A 71 -5.08 11.42 2.14
CA ASN A 71 -5.66 11.95 0.92
C ASN A 71 -4.64 12.07 -0.21
N ASP A 72 -3.40 12.47 0.12
CA ASP A 72 -2.34 12.62 -0.88
C ASP A 72 -1.89 11.25 -1.40
N ILE A 73 -1.65 10.28 -0.51
CA ILE A 73 -1.23 8.94 -0.94
C ILE A 73 -2.34 8.23 -1.72
N ASP A 74 -3.60 8.42 -1.36
CA ASP A 74 -4.75 7.88 -2.08
C ASP A 74 -4.85 8.48 -3.49
N ALA A 75 -4.58 9.78 -3.63
CA ALA A 75 -4.54 10.42 -4.95
C ALA A 75 -3.39 9.90 -5.82
N TYR A 76 -2.20 9.67 -5.25
CA TYR A 76 -1.03 9.18 -5.99
C TYR A 76 -1.13 7.69 -6.36
N MET A 77 -1.52 6.85 -5.41
CA MET A 77 -1.53 5.38 -5.56
C MET A 77 -2.88 4.83 -6.00
N GLY A 78 -3.96 5.62 -5.92
CA GLY A 78 -5.31 5.23 -6.30
C GLY A 78 -5.40 4.64 -7.70
N PRO A 79 -4.79 5.25 -8.74
CA PRO A 79 -4.77 4.68 -10.08
C PRO A 79 -4.15 3.28 -10.15
N ILE A 80 -3.07 3.02 -9.41
CA ILE A 80 -2.39 1.71 -9.36
C ILE A 80 -3.31 0.66 -8.75
N VAL A 81 -3.93 0.98 -7.61
CA VAL A 81 -4.85 0.06 -6.92
C VAL A 81 -6.09 -0.21 -7.77
N ALA A 82 -6.63 0.82 -8.42
CA ALA A 82 -7.79 0.70 -9.30
C ALA A 82 -7.51 -0.14 -10.55
N GLU A 83 -6.35 0.06 -11.18
CA GLU A 83 -5.92 -0.74 -12.34
C GLU A 83 -5.75 -2.22 -11.95
N PHE A 84 -5.12 -2.49 -10.81
CA PHE A 84 -5.01 -3.85 -10.28
C PHE A 84 -6.38 -4.47 -9.99
N ALA A 85 -7.29 -3.73 -9.34
CA ALA A 85 -8.61 -4.23 -8.96
C ALA A 85 -9.50 -4.56 -10.17
N ALA A 86 -9.28 -3.87 -11.30
CA ALA A 86 -10.00 -4.10 -12.55
C ALA A 86 -9.51 -5.34 -13.34
N ALA A 87 -8.40 -5.97 -12.95
CA ALA A 87 -7.79 -7.14 -13.59
C ALA A 87 -8.19 -8.48 -12.96
#